data_AF-A0A7J4UZD1-F1
#
_entry.id   AF-A0A7J4UZD1-F1
#
_cell.length_a   1.000
_cell.length_b   1.000
_cell.length_c   1.000
_cell.angle_alpha   90.00
_cell.angle_beta   90.00
_cell.angle_gamma   90.00
#
_symmetry.space_group_name_H-M   'P 1'
#
loop_
_entity.id
_entity.type
_entity.pdbx_description
1 polymer ?
#
loop_
_entity_poly.entity_id
_entity_poly.type
_entity_poly.pdbx_seq_one_letter_code
_entity_poly.pdbx_strand_id
1 'polypeptide(L)'
;APMILAFLIAPIATELPEKFNSVIWYLRGKDTLALGNITGAMVFQSSFPVSIGLLFTEWALDPINIASMVIALVAAFWIYYSVKVKKRVEYKTLLASGSLYILYIIMLIMFPVAVD
;
A
#
# COMPACT_ATOMS: atom_id res chain seq x y z
N ALA A 1 12.79 -10.91 -15.14
CA ALA A 1 12.51 -9.79 -14.21
C ALA A 1 11.23 -8.95 -14.51
N PRO A 2 10.14 -9.44 -15.16
CA PRO A 2 8.91 -8.64 -15.29
C PRO A 2 8.22 -8.34 -13.96
N MET A 3 8.25 -9.28 -13.02
CA MET A 3 7.51 -9.19 -11.76
C MET A 3 8.01 -8.06 -10.84
N ILE A 4 9.33 -7.90 -10.69
CA ILE A 4 9.90 -6.79 -9.89
C ILE A 4 9.55 -5.43 -10.53
N LEU A 5 9.58 -5.36 -11.88
CA LEU A 5 9.18 -4.16 -12.60
C LEU A 5 7.70 -3.81 -12.33
N ALA A 6 6.81 -4.79 -12.45
CA ALA A 6 5.37 -4.60 -12.32
C ALA A 6 4.91 -4.34 -10.86
N PHE A 7 5.43 -5.08 -9.89
CA PHE A 7 4.95 -5.02 -8.50
C PHE A 7 5.73 -4.04 -7.60
N LEU A 8 6.92 -3.60 -8.01
CA LEU A 8 7.75 -2.70 -7.20
C LEU A 8 8.10 -1.40 -7.94
N ILE A 9 8.73 -1.50 -9.12
CA ILE A 9 9.28 -0.32 -9.79
C ILE A 9 8.18 0.58 -10.36
N ALA A 10 7.22 0.01 -11.10
CA ALA A 10 6.15 0.80 -11.73
C ALA A 10 5.25 1.50 -10.70
N PRO A 11 4.80 0.86 -9.60
CA PRO A 11 4.07 1.55 -8.53
C PRO A 11 4.91 2.65 -7.89
N ILE A 12 6.19 2.40 -7.60
CA ILE A 12 7.06 3.44 -7.03
C ILE A 12 7.16 4.62 -7.99
N ALA A 13 7.42 4.40 -9.28
CA ALA A 13 7.61 5.45 -10.27
C ALA A 13 6.36 6.32 -10.44
N THR A 14 5.16 5.72 -10.36
CA THR A 14 3.88 6.42 -10.54
C THR A 14 3.43 7.15 -9.28
N GLU A 15 3.72 6.60 -8.10
CA GLU A 15 3.36 7.19 -6.81
C GLU A 15 4.35 8.25 -6.31
N LEU A 16 5.63 8.17 -6.69
CA LEU A 16 6.71 9.02 -6.17
C LEU A 16 6.39 10.53 -6.28
N PRO A 17 5.94 11.05 -7.44
CA PRO A 17 5.65 12.47 -7.59
C PRO A 17 4.58 12.96 -6.62
N GLU A 18 3.54 12.17 -6.39
CA GLU A 18 2.47 12.49 -5.44
C GLU A 18 2.91 12.38 -3.97
N LYS A 19 3.81 11.44 -3.66
CA LYS A 19 4.37 11.36 -2.30
C LYS A 19 5.25 12.57 -1.99
N PHE A 20 5.97 13.11 -2.97
CA PHE A 20 6.73 14.35 -2.79
C PHE A 20 5.83 15.53 -2.41
N ASN A 21 4.66 15.69 -3.02
CA ASN A 21 3.71 16.75 -2.65
C ASN A 21 3.28 16.64 -1.18
N SER A 22 2.98 15.41 -0.75
CA SER A 22 2.57 15.13 0.64
C SER A 22 3.69 15.43 1.63
N VAL A 23 4.95 15.10 1.29
CA VAL A 23 6.13 15.45 2.10
C VAL A 23 6.34 16.95 2.18
N ILE A 24 6.26 17.67 1.04
CA ILE A 24 6.42 19.13 1.01
C ILE A 24 5.34 19.82 1.85
N TRP A 25 4.10 19.33 1.81
CA TRP A 25 3.01 19.87 2.62
C TRP A 25 3.22 19.61 4.11
N TYR A 26 3.64 18.40 4.49
CA TYR A 26 4.02 18.11 5.88
C TYR A 26 5.13 19.04 6.37
N LEU A 27 6.21 19.21 5.58
CA LEU A 27 7.31 20.13 5.90
C LEU A 27 6.86 21.60 6.00
N ARG A 28 5.73 21.97 5.40
CA ARG A 28 5.12 23.29 5.47
C ARG A 28 3.99 23.40 6.51
N GLY A 29 3.84 22.41 7.39
CA GLY A 29 2.80 22.39 8.44
C GLY A 29 1.37 22.22 7.92
N LYS A 30 1.20 21.68 6.71
CA LYS A 30 -0.09 21.46 6.05
C LYS A 30 -0.53 19.99 6.16
N ASP A 31 -0.56 19.47 7.38
CA ASP A 31 -0.80 18.05 7.66
C ASP A 31 -2.14 17.54 7.12
N THR A 32 -3.20 18.34 7.20
CA THR A 32 -4.52 17.98 6.67
C THR A 32 -4.49 17.77 5.15
N LEU A 33 -3.73 18.59 4.42
CA LEU A 33 -3.59 18.45 2.97
C LEU A 33 -2.72 17.24 2.61
N ALA A 34 -1.63 17.02 3.35
CA ALA A 34 -0.78 15.85 3.18
C ALA A 34 -1.55 14.53 3.40
N LEU A 35 -2.28 14.43 4.52
CA LEU A 35 -3.09 13.25 4.83
C LEU A 35 -4.28 13.10 3.89
N GLY A 36 -4.95 14.19 3.51
CA GLY A 36 -6.04 14.19 2.54
C GLY A 36 -5.61 13.63 1.18
N ASN A 37 -4.41 14.00 0.71
CA ASN A 37 -3.85 13.47 -0.53
C ASN A 37 -3.51 11.98 -0.43
N ILE A 38 -2.80 11.57 0.63
CA ILE A 38 -2.42 10.16 0.83
C ILE A 38 -3.66 9.27 0.94
N THR A 39 -4.63 9.65 1.76
CA THR A 39 -5.85 8.86 1.98
C THR A 39 -6.79 8.90 0.77
N GLY A 40 -6.92 10.04 0.10
CA GLY A 40 -7.72 10.17 -1.11
C GLY A 40 -7.18 9.31 -2.26
N ALA A 41 -5.87 9.37 -2.53
CA ALA A 41 -5.22 8.52 -3.53
C ALA A 41 -5.43 7.03 -3.21
N MET A 42 -5.24 6.63 -1.94
CA MET A 42 -5.42 5.24 -1.52
C MET A 42 -6.86 4.74 -1.71
N VAL A 43 -7.87 5.55 -1.37
CA VAL A 43 -9.28 5.18 -1.58
C VAL A 43 -9.60 5.05 -3.07
N PHE A 44 -9.15 6.00 -3.89
CA PHE A 44 -9.38 5.93 -5.34
C PHE A 44 -8.72 4.70 -5.96
N GLN A 45 -7.44 4.47 -5.69
CA GLN A 45 -6.66 3.36 -6.26
C GLN A 45 -7.14 2.00 -5.81
N SER A 46 -7.56 1.85 -4.55
CA SER A 46 -8.09 0.58 -4.03
C SER A 46 -9.53 0.29 -4.45
N SER A 47 -10.25 1.27 -4.99
CA SER A 47 -11.64 1.11 -5.43
C SER A 47 -11.73 1.00 -6.95
N PHE A 48 -11.64 2.11 -7.67
CA PHE A 48 -12.05 2.17 -9.07
C PHE A 48 -11.12 1.37 -10.00
N PRO A 49 -9.78 1.56 -10.00
CA PRO A 49 -8.88 0.78 -10.85
C PRO A 49 -8.92 -0.72 -10.54
N VAL A 50 -8.92 -1.08 -9.25
CA VAL A 50 -8.98 -2.48 -8.82
C VAL A 50 -10.31 -3.13 -9.21
N SER A 51 -11.44 -2.44 -9.04
CA SER A 51 -12.75 -2.98 -9.43
C SER A 51 -12.85 -3.22 -10.93
N ILE A 52 -12.34 -2.29 -11.75
CA ILE A 52 -12.26 -2.49 -13.21
C ILE A 52 -11.37 -3.70 -13.51
N GLY A 53 -10.17 -3.77 -12.93
CA GLY A 53 -9.27 -4.92 -13.11
C GLY A 53 -9.98 -6.24 -12.84
N LEU A 54 -10.61 -6.37 -11.66
CA LEU A 54 -11.31 -7.59 -11.24
C LEU A 54 -12.52 -7.97 -12.11
N LEU A 55 -13.17 -7.02 -12.78
CA LEU A 55 -14.27 -7.30 -13.72
C LEU A 55 -13.77 -7.89 -15.04
N PHE A 56 -12.53 -7.58 -15.43
CA PHE A 56 -11.94 -7.98 -16.72
C PHE A 56 -10.85 -9.04 -16.59
N THR A 57 -10.53 -9.53 -15.38
CA THR A 57 -9.52 -10.57 -15.16
C THR A 57 -10.10 -11.81 -14.49
N GLU A 58 -9.47 -12.96 -14.75
CA GLU A 58 -9.79 -14.19 -14.03
C GLU A 58 -9.38 -14.11 -12.56
N TRP A 59 -10.19 -14.74 -11.70
CA TRP A 59 -9.98 -14.75 -10.26
C TRP A 59 -9.09 -15.93 -9.85
N ALA A 60 -7.78 -15.77 -10.07
CA ALA A 60 -6.75 -16.72 -9.62
C ALA A 60 -6.19 -16.30 -8.25
N LEU A 61 -6.75 -16.84 -7.17
CA LEU A 61 -6.31 -16.58 -5.80
C LEU A 61 -5.30 -17.61 -5.33
N ASP A 62 -4.05 -17.46 -5.77
CA ASP A 62 -2.95 -18.28 -5.29
C ASP A 62 -2.67 -18.03 -3.78
N PRO A 63 -2.13 -19.02 -3.05
CA PRO A 63 -1.82 -18.88 -1.63
C PRO A 63 -0.99 -17.63 -1.29
N ILE A 64 -0.07 -17.25 -2.19
CA ILE A 64 0.78 -16.06 -2.10
C ILE A 64 -0.02 -14.74 -2.21
N ASN A 65 -1.04 -14.70 -3.06
CA ASN A 65 -1.94 -13.55 -3.22
C ASN A 65 -2.82 -13.40 -1.98
N ILE A 66 -3.33 -14.51 -1.44
CA ILE A 66 -4.09 -14.53 -0.19
C ILE A 66 -3.21 -14.05 0.97
N ALA A 67 -1.97 -14.54 1.09
CA ALA A 67 -1.04 -14.09 2.12
C ALA A 67 -0.76 -12.58 2.02
N SER A 68 -0.55 -12.06 0.81
CA SER A 68 -0.35 -10.62 0.55
C SER A 68 -1.56 -9.78 0.99
N MET A 69 -2.76 -10.26 0.68
CA MET A 69 -4.02 -9.61 1.11
C MET A 69 -4.14 -9.59 2.63
N VAL A 70 -3.85 -10.70 3.31
CA VAL A 70 -3.89 -10.78 4.78
C VAL A 70 -2.89 -9.81 5.41
N ILE A 71 -1.65 -9.74 4.89
CA ILE A 71 -0.64 -8.79 5.37
C ILE A 71 -1.14 -7.34 5.23
N ALA A 72 -1.71 -7.00 4.07
CA ALA A 72 -2.24 -5.66 3.81
C ALA A 72 -3.41 -5.31 4.76
N LEU A 73 -4.35 -6.23 4.96
CA LEU A 73 -5.49 -6.03 5.88
C LEU A 73 -5.04 -5.89 7.34
N VAL A 74 -4.06 -6.68 7.78
CA VAL A 74 -3.48 -6.56 9.13
C VAL A 74 -2.79 -5.20 9.31
N ALA A 75 -2.01 -4.76 8.32
CA ALA A 75 -1.36 -3.44 8.36
C ALA A 75 -2.39 -2.29 8.40
N ALA A 76 -3.45 -2.38 7.60
CA ALA A 76 -4.53 -1.40 7.57
C ALA A 76 -5.31 -1.37 8.90
N PHE A 77 -5.65 -2.54 9.45
CA PHE A 77 -6.31 -2.67 10.73
C PHE A 77 -5.46 -2.07 11.86
N TRP A 78 -4.15 -2.31 11.86
CA TRP A 78 -3.23 -1.75 12.85
C TRP A 78 -3.20 -0.22 12.85
N ILE A 79 -3.13 0.39 11.66
CA ILE A 79 -3.19 1.85 11.50
C ILE A 79 -4.56 2.38 11.94
N TYR A 80 -5.64 1.75 11.48
CA TYR A 80 -7.01 2.14 11.83
C TYR A 80 -7.26 2.09 13.34
N TYR A 81 -6.81 1.03 14.01
CA TYR A 81 -6.90 0.87 15.46
C TYR A 81 -6.16 2.00 16.18
N SER A 82 -4.94 2.34 15.73
CA SER A 82 -4.15 3.44 16.28
C SER A 82 -4.90 4.78 16.18
N VAL A 83 -5.49 5.08 15.01
CA VAL A 83 -6.32 6.27 14.81
C VAL A 83 -7.57 6.27 15.69
N LYS A 84 -8.27 5.13 15.81
CA LYS A 84 -9.52 5.06 16.57
C LYS A 84 -9.33 5.20 18.07
N VAL A 85 -8.33 4.51 18.63
CA VAL A 85 -8.07 4.46 20.07
C VAL A 85 -7.21 5.64 20.53
N LYS A 86 -6.11 5.92 19.82
CA LYS A 86 -5.14 6.95 20.25
C LYS A 86 -5.40 8.32 19.64
N LYS A 87 -6.35 8.44 18.69
CA LYS A 87 -6.66 9.68 17.94
C LYS A 87 -5.46 10.27 17.19
N ARG A 88 -4.40 9.50 17.00
CA ARG A 88 -3.16 9.90 16.33
C ARG A 88 -2.47 8.68 15.73
N VAL A 89 -1.63 8.90 14.73
CA VAL A 89 -0.75 7.87 14.17
C VAL A 89 0.64 8.05 14.77
N GLU A 90 1.10 7.08 15.54
CA GLU A 90 2.43 7.11 16.15
C GLU A 90 3.48 6.52 15.22
N TYR A 91 4.73 7.00 15.30
CA TYR A 91 5.85 6.46 14.51
C TYR A 91 6.02 4.95 14.69
N LYS A 92 5.77 4.40 15.90
CA LYS A 92 5.79 2.95 16.17
C LYS A 92 4.76 2.19 15.35
N THR A 93 3.58 2.78 15.15
CA THR A 93 2.52 2.19 14.33
C THR A 93 2.98 2.14 12.87
N LEU A 94 3.54 3.24 12.37
CA LEU A 94 4.09 3.33 11.01
C LEU A 94 5.25 2.36 10.78
N LEU A 95 6.19 2.26 11.73
CA LEU A 95 7.31 1.33 11.64
C LEU A 95 6.84 -0.13 11.59
N ALA A 96 5.87 -0.50 12.45
CA ALA A 96 5.31 -1.85 12.45
C ALA A 96 4.61 -2.18 11.12
N SER A 97 3.80 -1.26 10.57
CA SER A 97 3.21 -1.44 9.24
C SER A 97 4.28 -1.47 8.13
N GLY A 98 5.36 -0.69 8.27
CA GLY A 98 6.51 -0.73 7.37
C GLY A 98 7.23 -2.07 7.39
N SER A 99 7.38 -2.70 8.55
CA SER A 99 7.95 -4.05 8.66
C SER A 99 7.09 -5.10 7.97
N LEU A 100 5.76 -4.99 8.04
CA LEU A 100 4.84 -5.87 7.30
C LEU A 100 4.99 -5.69 5.78
N TYR A 101 5.23 -4.46 5.31
CA TYR A 101 5.52 -4.20 3.91
C TYR A 101 6.87 -4.81 3.46
N ILE A 102 7.91 -4.72 4.30
CA ILE A 102 9.19 -5.40 4.03
C ILE A 102 8.99 -6.92 3.96
N LEU A 103 8.21 -7.50 4.87
CA LEU A 103 7.87 -8.92 4.84
C LEU A 103 7.19 -9.30 3.52
N TYR A 104 6.23 -8.50 3.05
CA TYR A 104 5.60 -8.69 1.74
C TYR A 104 6.62 -8.67 0.59
N ILE A 105 7.55 -7.71 0.56
CA ILE A 105 8.60 -7.64 -0.46
C ILE A 105 9.48 -8.90 -0.43
N ILE A 106 9.91 -9.34 0.75
CA ILE A 106 10.73 -10.55 0.89
C ILE A 106 9.96 -11.76 0.38
N MET A 107 8.68 -11.90 0.77
CA MET A 107 7.81 -12.98 0.35
C MET A 107 7.68 -13.02 -1.18
N LEU A 108 7.48 -11.86 -1.82
CA LEU A 108 7.35 -11.74 -3.26
C LEU A 108 8.65 -12.08 -3.99
N ILE A 109 9.81 -11.71 -3.46
CA ILE A 109 11.12 -12.04 -4.06
C ILE A 109 11.43 -13.54 -3.91
N MET A 110 11.11 -14.13 -2.76
CA MET A 110 11.43 -15.54 -2.44
C MET A 110 10.48 -16.53 -3.11
N PHE A 111 9.22 -16.16 -3.30
CA PHE A 111 8.17 -16.98 -3.91
C PHE A 111 7.59 -16.25 -5.13
N PRO A 112 8.34 -16.16 -6.24
CA PRO A 112 7.86 -15.49 -7.42
C PRO A 112 6.65 -16.23 -7.98
N VAL A 113 5.54 -15.52 -8.12
CA VAL A 113 4.37 -16.01 -8.86
C VAL A 113 4.79 -16.11 -10.32
N ALA A 114 4.57 -17.27 -10.94
CA ALA A 114 4.73 -17.39 -12.39
C ALA A 114 3.71 -16.42 -13.02
N VAL A 115 4.21 -15.39 -13.71
CA VAL A 115 3.38 -14.57 -14.57
C VAL A 115 3.30 -15.36 -15.87
N ASP A 116 2.27 -16.19 -16.01
CA ASP A 116 1.95 -16.88 -17.26
C ASP A 116 1.54 -15.87 -18.34
#